data_AF-A0A8T5N9C2-F1
#
_entry.id   AF-A0A8T5N9C2-F1
#
_cell.length_a   1.000
_cell.length_b   1.000
_cell.length_c   1.000
_cell.angle_alpha   90.00
_cell.angle_beta   90.00
_cell.angle_gamma   90.00
#
_symmetry.space_group_name_H-M   'P 1'
#
loop_
_entity.id
_entity.type
_entity.pdbx_description
1 polymer ?
#
loop_
_entity_poly.entity_id
_entity_poly.type
_entity_poly.pdbx_seq_one_letter_code
_entity_poly.pdbx_strand_id
1 'polypeptide(L)'
;MKQIQITLTPGESKRIIAMGVKKLPVIQQALRKGIILITLGTTNAYVLEELTGKKVDHNRYAAGIINGTAAVVPQDKRLPMVALKNGKETASDGIINEMTSSDVVIKGANALDPDGIAGVMMANPVGGTTGALIGTIMAKGINLVIPVGLEKSIPYSVLDISKRIGIQRCIKATGLPWA
;
A
#
# COMPACT_ATOMS: atom_id res chain seq x y z
N MET A 1 -28.50 7.92 25.35
CA MET A 1 -27.62 6.92 24.71
C MET A 1 -26.30 6.89 25.44
N LYS A 2 -25.77 5.72 25.80
CA LYS A 2 -24.40 5.60 26.33
C LYS A 2 -23.43 5.56 25.15
N GLN A 3 -22.39 6.38 25.18
CA GLN A 3 -21.35 6.44 24.15
C GLN A 3 -20.00 6.15 24.79
N ILE A 4 -19.11 5.50 24.04
CA ILE A 4 -17.72 5.26 24.43
C ILE A 4 -16.84 5.87 23.34
N GLN A 5 -15.88 6.69 23.75
CA GLN A 5 -14.85 7.21 22.87
C GLN A 5 -13.57 6.39 23.08
N ILE A 6 -12.97 5.93 21.98
CA ILE A 6 -11.71 5.19 21.98
C ILE A 6 -10.74 5.93 21.07
N THR A 7 -9.56 6.25 21.61
CA THR A 7 -8.45 6.82 20.83
C THR A 7 -7.48 5.70 20.48
N LEU A 8 -7.07 5.64 19.21
CA LEU A 8 -6.17 4.61 18.70
C LEU A 8 -4.86 5.23 18.27
N THR A 9 -3.77 4.51 18.51
CA THR A 9 -2.50 4.76 17.85
C THR A 9 -2.60 4.46 16.34
N PRO A 10 -1.66 4.97 15.52
CA PRO A 10 -1.61 4.59 14.10
C PRO A 10 -1.47 3.08 13.88
N GLY A 11 -0.73 2.36 14.75
CA GLY A 11 -0.58 0.91 14.66
C GLY A 11 -1.89 0.16 14.90
N GLU A 12 -2.65 0.56 15.92
CA GLU A 12 -3.97 -0.01 16.20
C GLU A 12 -4.97 0.31 15.10
N SER A 13 -4.93 1.55 14.57
CA SER A 13 -5.76 1.95 13.43
C SER A 13 -5.47 1.09 12.19
N LYS A 14 -4.19 0.83 11.88
CA LYS A 14 -3.79 -0.08 10.79
C LYS A 14 -4.28 -1.50 10.99
N ARG A 15 -4.31 -2.00 12.23
CA ARG A 15 -4.89 -3.33 12.54
C ARG A 15 -6.38 -3.37 12.21
N ILE A 16 -7.15 -2.37 12.61
CA ILE A 16 -8.59 -2.30 12.29
C ILE A 16 -8.81 -2.21 10.78
N ILE A 17 -8.01 -1.40 10.08
CA ILE A 17 -8.05 -1.32 8.61
C ILE A 17 -7.78 -2.70 8.00
N ALA A 18 -6.77 -3.44 8.47
CA ALA A 18 -6.48 -4.78 7.97
C ALA A 18 -7.64 -5.76 8.16
N MET A 19 -8.30 -5.74 9.33
CA MET A 19 -9.51 -6.52 9.59
C MET A 19 -10.64 -6.15 8.62
N GLY A 20 -10.81 -4.87 8.31
CA GLY A 20 -11.76 -4.38 7.31
C GLY A 20 -11.43 -4.86 5.90
N VAL A 21 -10.15 -4.75 5.49
CA VAL A 21 -9.68 -5.20 4.17
C VAL A 21 -9.97 -6.68 3.96
N LYS A 22 -9.67 -7.54 4.95
CA LYS A 22 -9.98 -8.97 4.85
C LYS A 22 -11.45 -9.23 4.57
N LYS A 23 -12.37 -8.41 5.11
CA LYS A 23 -13.82 -8.59 4.92
C LYS A 23 -14.34 -8.08 3.57
N LEU A 24 -13.54 -7.38 2.76
CA LEU A 24 -13.98 -6.90 1.45
C LEU A 24 -14.38 -8.08 0.54
N PRO A 25 -15.52 -8.01 -0.18
CA PRO A 25 -15.96 -9.11 -1.06
C PRO A 25 -14.90 -9.52 -2.08
N VAL A 26 -14.20 -8.56 -2.67
CA VAL A 26 -13.14 -8.81 -3.67
C VAL A 26 -11.94 -9.56 -3.07
N ILE A 27 -11.59 -9.28 -1.81
CA ILE A 27 -10.53 -9.99 -1.08
C ILE A 27 -10.98 -11.42 -0.75
N GLN A 28 -12.20 -11.59 -0.25
CA GLN A 28 -12.76 -12.91 0.05
C GLN A 28 -12.91 -13.78 -1.21
N GLN A 29 -13.22 -13.18 -2.35
CA GLN A 29 -13.24 -13.87 -3.64
C GLN A 29 -11.83 -14.31 -4.04
N ALA A 30 -10.85 -13.40 -4.06
CA ALA A 30 -9.49 -13.72 -4.48
C ALA A 30 -8.78 -14.72 -3.53
N LEU A 31 -9.10 -14.71 -2.22
CA LEU A 31 -8.64 -15.74 -1.29
C LEU A 31 -9.14 -17.15 -1.65
N ARG A 32 -10.37 -17.28 -2.18
CA ARG A 32 -10.92 -18.58 -2.60
C ARG A 32 -10.45 -18.98 -3.98
N LYS A 33 -10.51 -18.05 -4.93
CA LYS A 33 -10.21 -18.26 -6.34
C LYS A 33 -9.70 -16.96 -6.95
N GLY A 34 -8.39 -16.81 -6.98
CA GLY A 34 -7.71 -15.64 -7.54
C GLY A 34 -6.32 -15.45 -6.96
N ILE A 35 -5.76 -14.28 -7.25
CA ILE A 35 -4.43 -13.83 -6.86
C ILE A 35 -4.57 -12.53 -6.07
N ILE A 36 -3.87 -12.45 -4.95
CA ILE A 36 -3.68 -11.21 -4.18
C ILE A 36 -2.20 -10.89 -4.18
N LEU A 37 -1.80 -9.77 -4.78
CA LEU A 37 -0.43 -9.24 -4.69
C LEU A 37 -0.38 -8.19 -3.58
N ILE A 38 0.34 -8.47 -2.50
CA ILE A 38 0.53 -7.55 -1.37
C ILE A 38 1.89 -6.86 -1.52
N THR A 39 1.86 -5.58 -1.89
CA THR A 39 3.09 -4.78 -2.00
C THR A 39 3.63 -4.37 -0.62
N LEU A 40 4.83 -3.81 -0.58
CA LEU A 40 5.47 -3.37 0.66
C LEU A 40 4.78 -2.15 1.29
N GLY A 41 4.91 -2.04 2.60
CA GLY A 41 4.35 -0.97 3.42
C GLY A 41 3.92 -1.48 4.79
N THR A 42 4.08 -0.67 5.84
CA THR A 42 3.74 -1.11 7.21
C THR A 42 2.27 -1.51 7.32
N THR A 43 1.35 -0.75 6.71
CA THR A 43 -0.09 -1.09 6.71
C THR A 43 -0.35 -2.40 5.97
N ASN A 44 0.36 -2.65 4.87
CA ASN A 44 0.25 -3.89 4.12
C ASN A 44 0.79 -5.10 4.89
N ALA A 45 1.76 -4.90 5.80
CA ALA A 45 2.20 -5.94 6.70
C ALA A 45 1.05 -6.39 7.64
N TYR A 46 0.30 -5.45 8.23
CA TYR A 46 -0.91 -5.80 9.01
C TYR A 46 -1.93 -6.56 8.18
N VAL A 47 -2.16 -6.16 6.93
CA VAL A 47 -3.05 -6.88 6.01
C VAL A 47 -2.53 -8.29 5.73
N LEU A 48 -1.24 -8.43 5.44
CA LEU A 48 -0.61 -9.73 5.20
C LEU A 48 -0.77 -10.67 6.40
N GLU A 49 -0.53 -10.17 7.62
CA GLU A 49 -0.75 -10.95 8.85
C GLU A 49 -2.21 -11.36 9.00
N GLU A 50 -3.15 -10.45 8.71
CA GLU A 50 -4.57 -10.70 8.84
C GLU A 50 -5.07 -11.74 7.82
N LEU A 51 -4.53 -11.74 6.60
CA LEU A 51 -4.86 -12.70 5.55
C LEU A 51 -4.21 -14.07 5.76
N THR A 52 -3.01 -14.13 6.34
CA THR A 52 -2.24 -15.39 6.46
C THR A 52 -2.24 -16.01 7.85
N GLY A 53 -2.57 -15.23 8.89
CA GLY A 53 -2.43 -15.61 10.29
C GLY A 53 -0.98 -15.65 10.80
N LYS A 54 0.00 -15.33 9.95
CA LYS A 54 1.42 -15.35 10.31
C LYS A 54 1.87 -13.96 10.76
N LYS A 55 2.85 -13.89 11.65
CA LYS A 55 3.50 -12.63 12.03
C LYS A 55 4.46 -12.18 10.93
N VAL A 56 4.52 -10.87 10.71
CA VAL A 56 5.42 -10.24 9.74
C VAL A 56 6.30 -9.25 10.50
N ASP A 57 7.58 -9.16 10.14
CA ASP A 57 8.42 -8.07 10.61
C ASP A 57 8.05 -6.77 9.88
N HIS A 58 7.27 -5.91 10.54
CA HIS A 58 6.76 -4.68 9.93
C HIS A 58 7.87 -3.71 9.56
N ASN A 59 8.99 -3.71 10.30
CA ASN A 59 10.13 -2.85 10.01
C ASN A 59 10.81 -3.28 8.72
N ARG A 60 10.93 -4.60 8.48
CA ARG A 60 11.53 -5.13 7.25
C ARG A 60 10.56 -5.14 6.07
N TYR A 61 9.25 -5.08 6.31
CA TYR A 61 8.22 -4.98 5.26
C TYR A 61 7.86 -3.53 4.89
N ALA A 62 8.52 -2.54 5.49
CA ALA A 62 8.17 -1.15 5.30
C ALA A 62 8.77 -0.54 4.02
N ALA A 63 7.98 0.30 3.36
CA ALA A 63 8.41 1.11 2.22
C ALA A 63 7.71 2.49 2.26
N GLY A 64 8.46 3.56 1.96
CA GLY A 64 7.93 4.92 1.93
C GLY A 64 7.38 5.41 3.27
N ILE A 65 8.10 5.14 4.37
CA ILE A 65 7.72 5.63 5.71
C ILE A 65 8.04 7.12 5.80
N ILE A 66 7.18 7.88 6.49
CA ILE A 66 7.44 9.26 6.89
C ILE A 66 7.66 9.25 8.41
N ASN A 67 8.91 9.49 8.85
CA ASN A 67 9.27 9.64 10.26
C ASN A 67 10.22 10.83 10.42
N GLY A 68 9.67 12.05 10.31
CA GLY A 68 10.42 13.31 10.18
C GLY A 68 11.05 13.53 8.80
N THR A 69 11.45 12.45 8.12
CA THR A 69 11.90 12.44 6.73
C THR A 69 11.25 11.29 5.97
N ALA A 70 11.13 11.41 4.64
CA ALA A 70 10.72 10.30 3.78
C ALA A 70 11.85 9.27 3.66
N ALA A 71 11.58 8.03 4.07
CA ALA A 71 12.57 6.97 4.15
C ALA A 71 12.05 5.64 3.57
N VAL A 72 12.97 4.78 3.17
CA VAL A 72 12.70 3.41 2.74
C VAL A 72 13.70 2.48 3.40
N VAL A 73 13.26 1.26 3.73
CA VAL A 73 14.15 0.24 4.30
C VAL A 73 15.22 -0.12 3.24
N PRO A 74 16.51 -0.21 3.62
CA PRO A 74 17.57 -0.68 2.73
C PRO A 74 17.21 -2.00 2.06
N GLN A 75 17.59 -2.15 0.79
CA GLN A 75 17.14 -3.28 -0.04
C GLN A 75 17.57 -4.65 0.52
N ASP A 76 18.78 -4.73 1.08
CA ASP A 76 19.36 -5.91 1.73
C ASP A 76 18.62 -6.35 3.00
N LYS A 77 17.93 -5.42 3.67
CA LYS A 77 17.20 -5.68 4.92
C LYS A 77 15.71 -5.93 4.71
N ARG A 78 15.23 -5.70 3.48
CA ARG A 78 13.81 -5.67 3.12
C ARG A 78 13.28 -7.07 2.84
N LEU A 79 12.07 -7.35 3.32
CA LEU A 79 11.32 -8.54 2.92
C LEU A 79 10.74 -8.35 1.51
N PRO A 80 10.59 -9.43 0.71
CA PRO A 80 9.99 -9.33 -0.62
C PRO A 80 8.48 -9.05 -0.52
N MET A 81 7.89 -8.60 -1.63
CA MET A 81 6.42 -8.61 -1.75
C MET A 81 5.90 -10.03 -1.67
N VAL A 82 4.68 -10.20 -1.18
CA VAL A 82 4.03 -11.52 -1.08
C VAL A 82 2.86 -11.60 -2.03
N ALA A 83 2.73 -12.72 -2.72
CA ALA A 83 1.54 -13.06 -3.47
C ALA A 83 0.81 -14.23 -2.79
N LEU A 84 -0.52 -14.19 -2.83
CA LEU A 84 -1.37 -15.32 -2.43
C LEU A 84 -2.14 -15.79 -3.66
N LYS A 85 -2.04 -17.08 -4.01
CA LYS A 85 -2.85 -17.72 -5.04
C LYS A 85 -3.81 -18.69 -4.36
N ASN A 86 -5.11 -18.41 -4.43
CA ASN A 86 -6.16 -19.15 -3.72
C ASN A 86 -5.84 -19.31 -2.22
N GLY A 87 -5.43 -18.20 -1.58
CA GLY A 87 -5.14 -18.14 -0.16
C GLY A 87 -3.81 -18.76 0.28
N LYS A 88 -3.01 -19.30 -0.65
CA LYS A 88 -1.68 -19.86 -0.36
C LYS A 88 -0.58 -18.95 -0.88
N GLU A 89 0.45 -18.74 -0.07
CA GLU A 89 1.63 -17.96 -0.48
C GLU A 89 2.30 -18.56 -1.73
N THR A 90 2.72 -17.68 -2.63
CA THR A 90 3.45 -18.02 -3.85
C THR A 90 4.44 -16.91 -4.20
N ALA A 91 5.28 -17.14 -5.20
CA ALA A 91 6.25 -16.15 -5.68
C ALA A 91 5.53 -14.90 -6.22
N SER A 92 6.01 -13.72 -5.85
CA SER A 92 5.44 -12.44 -6.31
C SER A 92 6.08 -11.94 -7.61
N ASP A 93 7.25 -12.46 -7.97
CA ASP A 93 7.97 -12.06 -9.17
C ASP A 93 7.17 -12.43 -10.42
N GLY A 94 6.87 -11.43 -11.25
CA GLY A 94 6.10 -11.62 -12.49
C GLY A 94 4.61 -11.94 -12.31
N ILE A 95 4.12 -12.13 -11.08
CA ILE A 95 2.74 -12.60 -10.83
C ILE A 95 1.67 -11.69 -11.44
N ILE A 96 1.95 -10.38 -11.55
CA ILE A 96 1.07 -9.38 -12.17
C ILE A 96 0.71 -9.70 -13.63
N ASN A 97 1.56 -10.46 -14.32
CA ASN A 97 1.32 -10.89 -15.70
C ASN A 97 0.24 -11.98 -15.80
N GLU A 98 0.07 -12.79 -14.76
CA GLU A 98 -0.99 -13.80 -14.66
C GLU A 98 -2.32 -13.22 -14.17
N MET A 99 -2.28 -12.07 -13.49
CA MET A 99 -3.47 -11.46 -12.90
C MET A 99 -4.47 -10.96 -13.94
N THR A 100 -5.74 -10.93 -13.53
CA THR A 100 -6.96 -10.61 -14.28
C THR A 100 -7.85 -9.66 -13.46
N SER A 101 -8.99 -9.23 -14.02
CA SER A 101 -9.97 -8.39 -13.32
C SER A 101 -10.60 -9.03 -12.07
N SER A 102 -10.42 -10.33 -11.85
CA SER A 102 -10.89 -11.02 -10.63
C SER A 102 -9.87 -10.99 -9.49
N ASP A 103 -8.68 -10.46 -9.74
CA ASP A 103 -7.56 -10.47 -8.81
C ASP A 103 -7.40 -9.11 -8.12
N VAL A 104 -6.54 -9.06 -7.09
CA VAL A 104 -6.37 -7.87 -6.25
C VAL A 104 -4.91 -7.49 -6.07
N VAL A 105 -4.58 -6.23 -6.27
CA VAL A 105 -3.32 -5.63 -5.80
C VAL A 105 -3.62 -4.81 -4.54
N ILE A 106 -2.85 -5.04 -3.49
CA ILE A 106 -2.91 -4.27 -2.24
C ILE A 106 -1.70 -3.35 -2.17
N LYS A 107 -1.95 -2.05 -2.09
CA LYS A 107 -0.89 -1.03 -2.03
C LYS A 107 -1.24 0.11 -1.09
N GLY A 108 -0.38 0.37 -0.11
CA GLY A 108 -0.54 1.52 0.78
C GLY A 108 -0.29 2.85 0.08
N ALA A 109 -0.69 3.93 0.75
CA ALA A 109 -0.51 5.32 0.30
C ALA A 109 0.34 6.15 1.28
N ASN A 110 0.72 7.36 0.89
CA ASN A 110 1.43 8.34 1.69
C ASN A 110 0.56 9.53 2.10
N ALA A 111 -0.49 9.81 1.34
CA ALA A 111 -1.46 10.88 1.61
C ALA A 111 -2.89 10.38 1.36
N LEU A 112 -3.84 10.95 2.08
CA LEU A 112 -5.27 10.86 1.83
C LEU A 112 -5.82 12.27 1.87
N ASP A 113 -6.42 12.75 0.79
CA ASP A 113 -7.02 14.09 0.76
C ASP A 113 -8.50 14.09 1.20
N PRO A 114 -9.13 15.27 1.35
CA PRO A 114 -10.52 15.38 1.79
C PRO A 114 -11.55 14.74 0.84
N ASP A 115 -11.19 14.57 -0.44
CA ASP A 115 -12.04 13.94 -1.45
C ASP A 115 -11.87 12.40 -1.49
N GLY A 116 -11.04 11.86 -0.60
CA GLY A 116 -10.76 10.43 -0.51
C GLY A 116 -9.73 9.93 -1.53
N ILE A 117 -8.97 10.83 -2.18
CA ILE A 117 -7.93 10.47 -3.13
C ILE A 117 -6.65 10.11 -2.38
N ALA A 118 -6.13 8.92 -2.67
CA ALA A 118 -4.89 8.44 -2.12
C ALA A 118 -3.67 8.88 -2.95
N GLY A 119 -2.71 9.54 -2.32
CA GLY A 119 -1.45 9.94 -2.93
C GLY A 119 -0.31 8.98 -2.56
N VAL A 120 0.50 8.59 -3.54
CA VAL A 120 1.69 7.73 -3.32
C VAL A 120 2.95 8.48 -3.76
N MET A 121 3.94 8.57 -2.87
CA MET A 121 5.26 9.06 -3.26
C MET A 121 6.00 7.96 -4.01
N MET A 122 6.38 8.23 -5.27
CA MET A 122 7.07 7.24 -6.10
C MET A 122 8.59 7.24 -5.91
N ALA A 123 9.20 8.42 -5.71
CA ALA A 123 10.62 8.62 -5.42
C ALA A 123 11.59 7.78 -6.30
N ASN A 124 11.26 7.60 -7.58
CA ASN A 124 12.03 6.78 -8.52
C ASN A 124 11.80 7.28 -9.97
N PRO A 125 12.83 7.35 -10.84
CA PRO A 125 12.72 7.88 -12.20
C PRO A 125 11.69 7.19 -13.10
N VAL A 126 11.38 5.92 -12.84
CA VAL A 126 10.38 5.14 -13.59
C VAL A 126 9.14 4.82 -12.75
N GLY A 127 8.94 5.54 -11.63
CA GLY A 127 7.75 5.41 -10.78
C GLY A 127 7.80 4.25 -9.76
N GLY A 128 8.90 3.50 -9.71
CA GLY A 128 9.10 2.39 -8.78
C GLY A 128 8.01 1.32 -8.89
N THR A 129 7.62 0.72 -7.76
CA THR A 129 6.55 -0.30 -7.73
C THR A 129 5.23 0.22 -8.28
N THR A 130 4.88 1.50 -8.04
CA THR A 130 3.63 2.07 -8.56
C THR A 130 3.68 2.14 -10.08
N GLY A 131 4.75 2.71 -10.64
CA GLY A 131 4.93 2.82 -12.09
C GLY A 131 4.93 1.46 -12.79
N ALA A 132 5.59 0.46 -12.20
CA ALA A 132 5.67 -0.89 -12.74
C ALA A 132 4.32 -1.64 -12.77
N LEU A 133 3.40 -1.33 -11.85
CA LEU A 133 2.13 -2.06 -11.71
C LEU A 133 0.94 -1.31 -12.31
N ILE A 134 0.91 0.03 -12.23
CA ILE A 134 -0.31 0.80 -12.49
C ILE A 134 -0.83 0.63 -13.92
N GLY A 135 0.06 0.56 -14.91
CA GLY A 135 -0.34 0.34 -16.31
C GLY A 135 -1.07 -0.98 -16.49
N THR A 136 -0.52 -2.08 -15.96
CA THR A 136 -1.13 -3.41 -16.04
C THR A 136 -2.42 -3.50 -15.24
N ILE A 137 -2.46 -2.89 -14.05
CA ILE A 137 -3.67 -2.83 -13.21
C ILE A 137 -4.80 -2.17 -13.99
N MET A 138 -4.55 -0.99 -14.58
CA MET A 138 -5.56 -0.25 -15.32
C MET A 138 -5.96 -0.95 -16.62
N ALA A 139 -5.00 -1.47 -17.38
CA ALA A 139 -5.25 -2.13 -18.67
C ALA A 139 -6.09 -3.41 -18.52
N LYS A 140 -5.87 -4.18 -17.45
CA LYS A 140 -6.57 -5.45 -17.20
C LYS A 140 -7.80 -5.30 -16.30
N GLY A 141 -8.03 -4.11 -15.73
CA GLY A 141 -9.08 -3.88 -14.75
C GLY A 141 -8.88 -4.66 -13.45
N ILE A 142 -7.63 -4.85 -13.01
CA ILE A 142 -7.31 -5.52 -11.73
C ILE A 142 -7.81 -4.64 -10.59
N ASN A 143 -8.39 -5.24 -9.56
CA ASN A 143 -8.86 -4.48 -8.40
C ASN A 143 -7.67 -3.94 -7.61
N LEU A 144 -7.66 -2.63 -7.37
CA LEU A 144 -6.65 -1.98 -6.53
C LEU A 144 -7.28 -1.62 -5.18
N VAL A 145 -6.79 -2.23 -4.11
CA VAL A 145 -7.19 -1.91 -2.73
C VAL A 145 -6.09 -1.11 -2.06
N ILE A 146 -6.44 0.08 -1.58
CA ILE A 146 -5.50 1.02 -0.94
C ILE A 146 -5.84 1.15 0.55
N PRO A 147 -5.24 0.32 1.43
CA PRO A 147 -5.39 0.52 2.86
C PRO A 147 -4.58 1.75 3.30
N VAL A 148 -5.29 2.76 3.78
CA VAL A 148 -4.71 4.04 4.23
C VAL A 148 -5.41 4.48 5.50
N GLY A 149 -4.61 4.88 6.50
CA GLY A 149 -5.13 5.39 7.76
C GLY A 149 -5.20 6.91 7.77
N LEU A 150 -6.05 7.45 8.64
CA LEU A 150 -6.30 8.88 8.76
C LEU A 150 -5.08 9.67 9.24
N GLU A 151 -4.05 9.01 9.78
CA GLU A 151 -2.77 9.65 10.10
C GLU A 151 -2.05 10.20 8.86
N LYS A 152 -2.46 9.77 7.66
CA LYS A 152 -1.95 10.25 6.38
C LYS A 152 -2.84 11.32 5.75
N SER A 153 -3.84 11.81 6.48
CA SER A 153 -4.74 12.84 5.96
C SER A 153 -3.99 14.15 5.73
N ILE A 154 -4.21 14.77 4.58
CA ILE A 154 -3.68 16.10 4.26
C ILE A 154 -4.85 17.05 3.97
N PRO A 155 -4.71 18.36 4.24
CA PRO A 155 -5.81 19.31 4.02
C PRO A 155 -5.85 19.85 2.57
N TYR A 156 -5.13 19.24 1.63
CA TYR A 156 -4.94 19.73 0.27
C TYR A 156 -5.21 18.62 -0.75
N SER A 157 -5.66 18.99 -1.94
CA SER A 157 -5.90 18.03 -3.03
C SER A 157 -4.61 17.33 -3.48
N VAL A 158 -4.63 15.99 -3.46
CA VAL A 158 -3.55 15.18 -4.04
C VAL A 158 -3.40 15.46 -5.53
N LEU A 159 -4.52 15.66 -6.24
CA LEU A 159 -4.51 15.93 -7.69
C LEU A 159 -3.77 17.23 -8.01
N ASP A 160 -4.03 18.30 -7.25
CA ASP A 160 -3.35 19.57 -7.48
C ASP A 160 -1.87 19.54 -7.11
N ILE A 161 -1.53 18.87 -6.00
CA ILE A 161 -0.13 18.67 -5.60
C ILE A 161 0.61 17.87 -6.68
N SER A 162 0.01 16.78 -7.20
CA SER A 162 0.64 15.90 -8.20
C SER A 162 1.07 16.63 -9.47
N LYS A 163 0.36 17.69 -9.86
CA LYS A 163 0.69 18.52 -11.03
C LYS A 163 1.91 19.42 -10.81
N ARG A 164 2.27 19.70 -9.55
CA ARG A 164 3.34 20.64 -9.16
C ARG A 164 4.62 19.93 -8.77
N ILE A 165 4.52 18.73 -8.20
CA ILE A 165 5.67 17.96 -7.73
C ILE A 165 6.26 17.05 -8.83
N GLY A 166 7.39 16.44 -8.52
CA GLY A 166 8.10 15.49 -9.36
C GLY A 166 9.58 15.44 -8.97
N ILE A 167 10.25 14.30 -9.12
CA ILE A 167 11.64 14.16 -8.64
C ILE A 167 12.60 15.15 -9.32
N GLN A 168 12.30 15.58 -10.56
CA GLN A 168 13.07 16.59 -11.30
C GLN A 168 12.56 18.03 -11.11
N ARG A 169 11.43 18.23 -10.41
CA ARG A 169 10.88 19.55 -10.09
C ARG A 169 11.20 19.98 -8.66
N CYS A 170 11.34 19.01 -7.75
CA CYS A 170 11.70 19.26 -6.36
C CYS A 170 13.19 19.57 -6.23
N ILE A 171 13.54 20.85 -6.05
CA ILE A 171 14.92 21.31 -5.85
C ILE A 171 15.52 20.87 -4.51
N LYS A 172 14.68 20.68 -3.48
CA LYS A 172 15.06 20.24 -2.13
C LYS A 172 13.89 19.45 -1.52
N ALA A 173 14.17 18.44 -0.70
CA ALA A 173 13.19 17.92 0.26
C ALA A 173 13.86 17.26 1.46
N THR A 174 13.06 16.96 2.48
CA THR A 174 13.46 16.24 3.69
C THR A 174 13.24 14.73 3.52
N GLY A 175 14.32 13.96 3.40
CA GLY A 175 14.26 12.53 3.07
C GLY A 175 14.43 12.29 1.58
N LEU A 176 13.69 11.35 0.98
CA LEU A 176 13.89 10.94 -0.43
C LEU A 176 13.21 11.84 -1.47
N PRO A 177 13.98 12.76 -2.07
CA PRO A 177 14.06 12.95 -3.51
C PRO A 177 15.52 12.72 -3.93
N TRP A 178 15.74 12.11 -5.09
CA TRP A 178 17.02 11.54 -5.55
C TRP A 178 17.40 10.22 -4.83
N ALA A 179 16.93 9.11 -5.40
CA ALA A 179 17.70 7.87 -5.43
C ALA A 179 18.40 7.79 -6.78
#